data_AF-A0A3E4E918-F1
#
_entry.id   AF-A0A3E4E918-F1
#
_cell.length_a   1.000
_cell.length_b   1.000
_cell.length_c   1.000
_cell.angle_alpha   90.00
_cell.angle_beta   90.00
_cell.angle_gamma   90.00
#
_symmetry.space_group_name_H-M   'P 1'
#
loop_
_entity.id
_entity.type
_entity.pdbx_description
1 polymer ?
#
loop_
_entity_poly.entity_id
_entity_poly.type
_entity_poly.pdbx_seq_one_letter_code
_entity_poly.pdbx_strand_id
1 'polypeptide(L)'
;MTDFLTADTNLPSYMMFPRFLLDMEINETAKMLYMILLDRARLSQKNEGWSDTNGHVFLYFTIEALAEVLHKSQMTVKTALAVLEKQELIFRKRQGPGHPNRIYVKIPKETLSNTDRILSSRQTENCPIDRQDSF
;
A
#
# COMPACT_ATOMS: atom_id res chain seq x y z
N MET A 1 12.95 -9.06 -23.54
CA MET A 1 12.18 -10.30 -23.79
C MET A 1 11.24 -10.48 -22.60
N THR A 2 9.98 -10.82 -22.83
CA THR A 2 8.94 -11.00 -21.80
C THR A 2 8.19 -12.27 -22.12
N ASP A 3 7.90 -13.09 -21.11
CA ASP A 3 7.21 -14.38 -21.26
C ASP A 3 5.80 -14.32 -20.67
N PHE A 4 4.90 -15.20 -21.14
CA PHE A 4 3.56 -15.34 -20.57
C PHE A 4 3.63 -16.02 -19.20
N LEU A 5 2.78 -15.57 -18.27
CA LEU A 5 2.64 -16.21 -16.96
C LEU A 5 2.04 -17.62 -17.13
N THR A 6 2.78 -18.64 -16.71
CA THR A 6 2.31 -20.03 -16.64
C THR A 6 2.06 -20.45 -15.20
N ALA A 7 1.39 -21.59 -15.00
CA ALA A 7 1.12 -22.15 -13.67
C ALA A 7 2.39 -22.37 -12.84
N ASP A 8 3.52 -22.66 -13.49
CA ASP A 8 4.81 -22.93 -12.84
C ASP A 8 5.68 -21.68 -12.67
N THR A 9 5.22 -20.53 -13.17
CA THR A 9 5.99 -19.28 -13.08
C THR A 9 5.95 -18.74 -11.65
N ASN A 10 7.13 -18.63 -11.03
CA ASN A 10 7.25 -17.93 -9.75
C ASN A 10 6.98 -16.44 -9.92
N LEU A 11 6.01 -15.92 -9.19
CA LEU A 11 5.70 -14.50 -9.22
C LEU A 11 6.85 -13.70 -8.59
N PRO A 12 7.21 -12.55 -9.20
CA PRO A 12 8.13 -11.63 -8.57
C PRO A 12 7.52 -11.07 -7.28
N SER A 13 8.37 -10.48 -6.43
CA SER A 13 7.90 -9.76 -5.24
C SER A 13 6.92 -8.66 -5.63
N TYR A 14 5.70 -8.72 -5.09
CA TYR A 14 4.65 -7.73 -5.33
C TYR A 14 4.24 -7.06 -4.02
N MET A 15 3.71 -5.83 -4.15
CA MET A 15 3.11 -5.09 -3.04
C MET A 15 1.59 -5.21 -3.10
N MET A 16 0.96 -5.22 -1.93
CA MET A 16 -0.50 -5.23 -1.82
C MET A 16 -1.05 -3.81 -1.99
N PHE A 17 -1.98 -3.63 -2.94
CA PHE A 17 -2.73 -2.39 -3.16
C PHE A 17 -4.05 -2.43 -2.35
N PRO A 18 -4.21 -1.57 -1.32
CA PRO A 18 -5.47 -1.51 -0.57
C PRO A 18 -6.61 -1.00 -1.46
N ARG A 19 -7.66 -1.82 -1.63
CA ARG A 19 -8.78 -1.53 -2.55
C ARG A 19 -9.44 -0.17 -2.30
N PHE A 20 -9.53 0.28 -1.05
CA PHE A 20 -10.15 1.56 -0.72
C PHE A 20 -9.44 2.76 -1.34
N LEU A 21 -8.15 2.64 -1.70
CA LEU A 21 -7.43 3.72 -2.39
C LEU A 21 -7.93 3.94 -3.82
N LEU A 22 -8.64 2.96 -4.41
CA LEU A 22 -9.25 3.13 -5.75
C LEU A 22 -10.30 4.23 -5.73
N ASP A 23 -11.09 4.29 -4.65
CA ASP A 23 -12.21 5.22 -4.50
C ASP A 23 -11.77 6.57 -3.90
N MET A 24 -10.51 6.71 -3.45
CA MET A 24 -9.99 7.96 -2.90
C MET A 24 -9.52 8.93 -3.98
N GLU A 25 -10.01 10.17 -3.89
CA GLU A 25 -9.60 11.31 -4.73
C GLU A 25 -8.26 11.93 -4.27
N ILE A 26 -7.19 11.12 -4.29
CA ILE A 26 -5.82 11.57 -4.04
C ILE A 26 -4.91 11.25 -5.22
N ASN A 27 -3.80 11.97 -5.32
CA ASN A 27 -2.80 11.73 -6.35
C ASN A 27 -2.28 10.28 -6.33
N GLU A 28 -2.10 9.68 -7.51
CA GLU A 28 -1.52 8.34 -7.68
C GLU A 28 -0.16 8.19 -6.98
N THR A 29 0.67 9.23 -6.95
CA THR A 29 1.93 9.17 -6.19
C THR A 29 1.69 9.01 -4.69
N ALA A 30 0.62 9.59 -4.14
CA ALA A 30 0.23 9.40 -2.74
C ALA A 30 -0.30 7.98 -2.49
N LYS A 31 -1.07 7.41 -3.43
CA LYS A 31 -1.51 6.00 -3.36
C LYS A 31 -0.32 5.04 -3.36
N MET A 32 0.63 5.23 -4.29
CA MET A 32 1.89 4.47 -4.35
C MET A 32 2.71 4.60 -3.06
N LEU A 33 2.85 5.82 -2.55
CA LEU A 33 3.53 6.08 -1.30
C LEU A 33 2.88 5.36 -0.11
N TYR A 34 1.55 5.36 -0.03
CA TYR A 34 0.84 4.64 1.03
C TYR A 34 1.09 3.14 0.97
N MET A 35 1.09 2.53 -0.24
CA MET A 35 1.43 1.10 -0.39
C MET A 35 2.83 0.76 0.12
N ILE A 36 3.83 1.58 -0.21
CA ILE A 36 5.21 1.37 0.26
C ILE A 36 5.27 1.49 1.79
N LEU A 37 4.61 2.50 2.36
CA LEU A 37 4.55 2.67 3.81
C LEU A 37 3.85 1.49 4.49
N LEU A 38 2.80 0.93 3.88
CA LEU A 38 2.08 -0.22 4.41
C LEU A 38 2.93 -1.50 4.39
N ASP A 39 3.62 -1.78 3.28
CA ASP A 39 4.52 -2.94 3.20
C ASP A 39 5.64 -2.85 4.24
N ARG A 40 6.19 -1.64 4.45
CA ARG A 40 7.19 -1.37 5.48
C ARG A 40 6.63 -1.48 6.89
N ALA A 41 5.41 -1.01 7.13
CA ALA A 41 4.72 -1.19 8.40
C ALA A 41 4.48 -2.67 8.72
N ARG A 42 4.17 -3.50 7.70
CA ARG A 42 4.04 -4.96 7.85
C ARG A 42 5.35 -5.63 8.25
N LEU A 43 6.48 -5.17 7.73
CA LEU A 43 7.80 -5.65 8.18
C LEU A 43 8.07 -5.19 9.61
N SER A 44 7.75 -3.94 9.91
CA SER A 44 7.88 -3.34 11.24
C SER A 44 7.06 -4.08 12.30
N GLN A 45 5.83 -4.51 11.97
CA GLN A 45 4.98 -5.37 12.81
C GLN A 45 5.62 -6.70 13.21
N LYS A 46 6.46 -7.27 12.33
CA LYS A 46 7.12 -8.56 12.59
C LYS A 46 8.41 -8.41 13.40
N ASN A 47 8.94 -7.20 13.52
CA ASN A 47 10.22 -6.93 14.18
C ASN A 47 9.98 -6.41 15.61
N GLU A 48 10.61 -7.03 16.60
CA GLU A 48 10.57 -6.54 17.98
C GLU A 48 11.18 -5.12 18.09
N GLY A 49 10.59 -4.26 18.93
CA GLY A 49 11.09 -2.90 19.19
C GLY A 49 10.57 -1.79 18.27
N TRP A 50 9.72 -2.10 17.28
CA TRP A 50 9.16 -1.12 16.35
C TRP A 50 7.72 -0.68 16.66
N SER A 51 7.28 -0.92 17.90
CA SER A 51 6.01 -0.44 18.43
C SER A 51 6.25 0.59 19.53
N ASP A 52 5.39 1.60 19.62
CA ASP A 52 5.40 2.51 20.75
C ASP A 52 4.81 1.85 22.00
N THR A 53 4.79 2.57 23.12
CA THR A 53 4.22 2.09 24.40
C THR A 53 2.74 1.73 24.33
N ASN A 54 2.03 2.24 23.32
CA ASN A 54 0.61 2.00 23.11
C ASN A 54 0.38 0.85 22.12
N GLY A 55 1.45 0.20 21.64
CA GLY A 55 1.40 -0.86 20.64
C GLY A 55 1.22 -0.36 19.20
N HIS A 56 1.34 0.95 18.95
CA HIS A 56 1.29 1.47 17.59
C HIS A 56 2.63 1.26 16.89
N VAL A 57 2.58 0.55 15.76
CA VAL A 57 3.74 0.35 14.91
C VAL A 57 4.12 1.66 14.23
N PHE A 58 5.40 1.98 14.30
CA PHE A 58 5.98 3.10 13.57
C PHE A 58 7.09 2.62 12.65
N LEU A 59 7.46 3.48 11.70
CA LEU A 59 8.59 3.28 10.83
C LEU A 59 9.40 4.57 10.71
N TYR A 60 10.68 4.42 10.42
CA TYR A 60 11.55 5.54 10.05
C TYR A 60 11.72 5.53 8.55
N PHE A 61 11.44 6.67 7.92
CA PHE A 61 11.72 6.87 6.51
C PHE A 61 12.16 8.31 6.29
N THR A 62 13.34 8.47 5.69
CA THR A 62 13.81 9.78 5.26
C THR A 62 13.10 10.19 3.97
N ILE A 63 13.03 11.49 3.69
CA ILE A 63 12.41 11.96 2.45
C ILE A 63 13.25 11.53 1.25
N GLU A 64 14.58 11.51 1.39
CA GLU A 64 15.52 11.05 0.36
C GLU A 64 15.24 9.60 -0.04
N ALA A 65 15.12 8.70 0.94
CA ALA A 65 14.89 7.29 0.67
C ALA A 65 13.51 7.07 0.02
N LEU A 66 12.47 7.79 0.46
CA LEU A 66 11.14 7.69 -0.17
C LEU A 66 11.17 8.17 -1.64
N ALA A 67 11.92 9.25 -1.90
CA ALA A 67 12.09 9.81 -3.23
C ALA A 67 12.80 8.84 -4.18
N GLU A 68 13.82 8.14 -3.67
CA GLU A 68 14.54 7.10 -4.41
C GLU A 68 13.63 5.91 -4.75
N VAL A 69 12.90 5.37 -3.77
CA VAL A 69 12.01 4.22 -3.97
C VAL A 69 10.86 4.54 -4.94
N LEU A 70 10.31 5.76 -4.88
CA LEU A 70 9.23 6.18 -5.78
C LEU A 70 9.73 6.69 -7.14
N HIS A 71 11.04 6.86 -7.31
CA HIS A 71 11.64 7.55 -8.44
C HIS A 71 10.97 8.92 -8.70
N LYS A 72 10.78 9.70 -7.63
CA LYS A 72 10.18 11.05 -7.67
C LYS A 72 11.09 12.06 -6.99
N SER A 73 10.88 13.34 -7.27
CA SER A 73 11.58 14.40 -6.55
C SER A 73 11.15 14.43 -5.08
N GLN A 74 12.07 14.84 -4.20
CA GLN A 74 11.77 15.02 -2.78
C GLN A 74 10.59 15.97 -2.55
N MET A 75 10.42 16.99 -3.40
CA MET A 75 9.27 17.92 -3.35
C MET A 75 7.95 17.20 -3.60
N THR A 76 7.92 16.30 -4.58
CA THR A 76 6.73 15.48 -4.88
C THR A 76 6.38 14.56 -3.72
N VAL A 77 7.39 13.91 -3.12
CA VAL A 77 7.19 13.05 -1.94
C VAL A 77 6.68 13.84 -0.74
N LYS A 78 7.25 15.02 -0.46
CA LYS A 78 6.77 15.90 0.62
C LYS A 78 5.30 16.27 0.42
N THR A 79 4.91 16.59 -0.81
CA THR A 79 3.53 16.90 -1.17
C THR A 79 2.62 15.69 -0.99
N ALA A 80 3.04 14.50 -1.44
CA ALA A 80 2.29 13.27 -1.28
C ALA A 80 2.09 12.90 0.21
N LEU A 81 3.12 13.04 1.04
CA LEU A 81 3.01 12.84 2.49
C LEU A 81 2.03 13.83 3.12
N ALA A 82 2.03 15.10 2.70
CA ALA A 82 1.09 16.10 3.21
C ALA A 82 -0.36 15.77 2.84
N VAL A 83 -0.60 15.24 1.63
CA VAL A 83 -1.92 14.74 1.22
C VAL A 83 -2.35 13.55 2.08
N LEU A 84 -1.46 12.59 2.32
CA LEU A 84 -1.77 11.43 3.17
C LEU A 84 -2.05 11.83 4.62
N GLU A 85 -1.36 12.84 5.17
CA GLU A 85 -1.67 13.38 6.49
C GLU A 85 -3.03 14.08 6.53
N LYS A 86 -3.35 14.86 5.49
CA LYS A 86 -4.66 15.54 5.38
C LYS A 86 -5.82 14.55 5.34
N GLN A 87 -5.63 13.40 4.69
CA GLN A 87 -6.61 12.32 4.64
C GLN A 87 -6.57 11.38 5.85
N GLU A 88 -5.79 11.74 6.88
CA GLU A 88 -5.59 10.95 8.10
C GLU A 88 -5.12 9.50 7.86
N LEU A 89 -4.48 9.23 6.72
CA LEU A 89 -3.93 7.92 6.38
C LEU A 89 -2.57 7.69 7.03
N ILE A 90 -1.85 8.76 7.37
CA ILE A 90 -0.60 8.68 8.12
C ILE A 90 -0.55 9.74 9.21
N PHE A 91 0.33 9.55 10.18
CA PHE A 91 0.70 10.54 11.17
C PHE A 91 2.22 10.59 11.30
N ARG A 92 2.83 11.77 11.17
CA ARG A 92 4.28 11.94 11.36
C ARG A 92 4.56 12.64 12.68
N LYS A 93 5.34 11.99 13.56
CA LYS A 93 5.81 12.55 14.82
C LYS A 93 7.27 12.98 14.67
N ARG A 94 7.53 14.29 14.84
CA ARG A 94 8.90 14.82 14.93
C ARG A 94 9.57 14.36 16.22
N GLN A 95 10.83 13.95 16.13
CA GLN A 95 11.60 13.42 17.26
C GLN A 95 12.66 14.38 17.81
N GLY A 96 12.77 15.58 17.23
CA GLY A 96 13.82 16.54 17.53
C GLY A 96 14.89 16.61 16.43
N PRO A 97 15.85 17.52 16.57
CA PRO A 97 16.93 17.69 15.60
C PRO A 97 17.79 16.42 15.49
N GLY A 98 18.20 16.07 14.28
CA GLY A 98 19.07 14.90 14.01
C GLY A 98 18.38 13.54 14.01
N HIS A 99 17.12 13.46 14.45
CA HIS A 99 16.36 12.20 14.46
C HIS A 99 15.35 12.14 13.31
N PRO A 100 15.25 11.00 12.59
CA PRO A 100 14.23 10.83 11.57
C PRO A 100 12.83 10.86 12.19
N ASN A 101 11.84 11.35 11.44
CA ASN A 101 10.46 11.37 11.90
C ASN A 101 9.93 9.94 12.04
N ARG A 102 9.15 9.69 13.09
CA ARG A 102 8.34 8.47 13.19
C ARG A 102 7.09 8.62 12.35
N ILE A 103 6.87 7.70 11.43
CA ILE A 103 5.66 7.65 10.61
C ILE A 103 4.80 6.51 11.13
N TYR A 104 3.55 6.82 11.45
CA TYR A 104 2.52 5.86 11.83
C TYR A 104 1.54 5.75 10.67
N VAL A 105 1.27 4.52 10.22
CA VAL A 105 0.30 4.25 9.15
C VAL A 105 -1.05 3.95 9.78
N LYS A 106 -2.12 4.56 9.27
CA LYS A 106 -3.50 4.39 9.75
C LYS A 106 -4.31 3.65 8.70
N ILE A 107 -5.24 2.81 9.16
CA ILE A 107 -6.19 2.08 8.32
C ILE A 107 -7.58 2.64 8.60
N PRO A 108 -8.31 3.17 7.60
CA PRO A 108 -9.64 3.71 7.82
C PRO A 108 -10.65 2.62 8.19
N LYS A 109 -11.46 2.86 9.23
CA LYS A 109 -12.41 1.88 9.78
C LYS A 109 -13.54 1.49 8.81
N GLU A 110 -13.93 2.40 7.92
CA GLU A 110 -15.06 2.22 6.99
C GLU A 110 -14.79 1.16 5.90
N THR A 111 -13.51 0.89 5.61
CA THR A 111 -13.07 0.06 4.48
C THR A 111 -13.33 -1.43 4.67
N LEU A 112 -13.55 -1.88 5.91
CA LEU A 112 -13.80 -3.29 6.25
C LEU A 112 -15.19 -3.79 5.81
N SER A 113 -16.14 -2.89 5.53
CA SER A 113 -17.55 -3.25 5.31
C SER A 113 -17.99 -3.32 3.83
N ASN A 114 -17.36 -2.54 2.95
CA ASN A 114 -17.89 -2.30 1.59
C ASN A 114 -17.25 -3.15 0.48
N THR A 115 -16.01 -3.62 0.67
CA THR A 115 -15.24 -4.18 -0.45
C THR A 115 -15.56 -5.64 -0.81
N ASP A 116 -16.24 -6.38 0.06
CA ASP A 116 -16.68 -7.75 -0.23
C ASP A 116 -17.89 -7.80 -1.17
N ARG A 117 -18.73 -6.76 -1.15
CA ARG A 117 -19.96 -6.73 -1.97
C ARG A 117 -19.66 -6.55 -3.46
N ILE A 118 -18.73 -5.65 -3.79
CA ILE A 118 -18.49 -5.22 -5.19
C ILE A 118 -17.84 -6.33 -6.04
N LEU A 119 -16.97 -7.16 -5.44
CA LEU A 119 -16.29 -8.25 -6.18
C LEU A 119 -17.18 -9.50 -6.32
N SER A 120 -18.06 -9.78 -5.35
CA SER A 120 -19.01 -10.91 -5.46
C SER A 120 -20.03 -10.70 -6.59
N SER A 121 -20.43 -9.44 -6.86
CA SER A 121 -21.46 -9.13 -7.87
C SER A 121 -20.98 -9.21 -9.32
N ARG A 122 -19.67 -9.34 -9.59
CA ARG A 122 -19.10 -9.29 -10.95
C ARG A 122 -18.48 -10.61 -11.44
N GLN A 123 -18.64 -11.72 -10.71
CA GLN A 123 -18.01 -13.01 -11.06
C GLN A 123 -18.82 -13.96 -11.94
N THR A 124 -20.00 -13.59 -12.46
CA THR A 124 -20.81 -14.54 -13.27
C THR A 124 -20.51 -14.59 -14.76
N GLU A 125 -19.65 -13.74 -15.31
CA GLU A 125 -19.41 -13.72 -16.75
C GLU A 125 -17.91 -13.72 -17.02
N ASN A 126 -17.35 -14.90 -17.36
CA ASN A 126 -16.20 -15.12 -18.25
C ASN A 126 -15.59 -16.54 -18.09
N CYS A 127 -16.40 -17.57 -17.85
CA CYS A 127 -15.97 -18.94 -18.12
C CYS A 127 -16.65 -19.40 -19.42
N PRO A 128 -15.95 -19.47 -20.56
CA PRO A 128 -16.52 -20.12 -21.74
C PRO A 128 -16.66 -21.62 -21.43
N ILE A 129 -17.90 -22.07 -21.31
CA ILE A 129 -18.23 -23.50 -21.41
C ILE A 129 -18.03 -23.83 -22.89
N ASP A 130 -16.85 -24.31 -23.26
CA ASP A 130 -16.66 -24.93 -24.56
C ASP A 130 -16.62 -26.44 -24.45
N ARG A 131 -17.34 -27.03 -25.40
CA ARG A 131 -18.01 -28.32 -25.32
C ARG A 131 -17.02 -29.47 -25.56
N GLN A 132 -17.15 -30.53 -24.78
CA GLN A 132 -16.65 -31.84 -25.17
C GLN A 132 -17.51 -32.33 -26.34
N ASP A 133 -17.07 -32.11 -27.58
CA ASP A 133 -17.56 -32.90 -28.70
C ASP A 133 -16.63 -34.11 -28.86
N SER A 134 -17.20 -35.24 -28.44
CA SER A 134 -16.67 -36.58 -28.60
C SER A 134 -17.03 -37.04 -30.02
N PHE A 135 -16.05 -37.41 -30.84
CA PHE A 135 -16.19 -38.42 -31.89
C PHE A 135 -14.84 -39.09 -32.15
#